data_AF-A0A816RSN4-F1
#
_entry.id   AF-A0A816RSN4-F1
#
_cell.length_a   1.000
_cell.length_b   1.000
_cell.length_c   1.000
_cell.angle_alpha   90.00
_cell.angle_beta   90.00
_cell.angle_gamma   90.00
#
_symmetry.space_group_name_H-M   'P 1'
#
loop_
_entity.id
_entity.type
_entity.pdbx_description
1 polymer ?
#
loop_
_entity_poly.entity_id
_entity_poly.type
_entity_poly.pdbx_seq_one_letter_code
_entity_poly.pdbx_strand_id
1 'polypeptide(L)' 'LEIWVTNKIDPGEVSWSKFLRFTSSCTGDILAGSFFVDEEKRVVVVVDQEDYKEPIVNRRNQTAYIIGQDGYFK' A
#
# COMPACT_ATOMS: atom_id res chain seq x y z
N LEU A 1 -7.21 4.38 5.23
CA LEU A 1 -5.86 3.97 5.63
C LEU A 1 -4.99 5.22 5.79
N GLU A 2 -4.08 5.23 6.76
CA GLU A 2 -3.05 6.26 6.88
C GLU A 2 -1.68 5.60 6.84
N ILE A 3 -0.75 6.19 6.10
CA ILE A 3 0.64 5.76 6.02
C ILE A 3 1.49 6.89 6.58
N TRP A 4 2.32 6.52 7.56
CA TRP A 4 3.25 7.41 8.24
C TRP A 4 4.66 6.91 7.97
N VAL A 5 5.58 7.82 7.71
CA VAL A 5 6.99 7.50 7.45
C VAL A 5 7.88 8.25 8.42
N THR A 6 9.00 7.63 8.78
CA THR A 6 10.06 8.24 9.58
C THR A 6 11.40 7.91 8.95
N ASN A 7 12.27 8.90 8.86
CA ASN A 7 13.69 8.72 8.59
C ASN A 7 14.53 8.82 9.88
N LYS A 8 13.88 9.08 11.02
CA LYS A 8 14.50 9.21 12.33
C LYS A 8 14.13 8.03 13.21
N ILE A 9 15.09 7.16 13.42
CA ILE A 9 14.95 5.90 14.18
C ILE A 9 15.89 5.84 15.39
N ASP A 10 16.42 6.99 15.80
CA ASP A 10 17.32 7.08 16.95
C ASP A 10 16.60 6.68 18.25
N PRO A 11 17.29 6.03 19.20
CA PRO A 11 16.70 5.65 20.48
C PRO A 11 16.13 6.87 21.23
N GLY A 12 14.83 6.85 21.50
CA GLY A 12 14.14 7.93 22.22
C GLY A 12 13.81 9.16 21.36
N GLU A 13 14.13 9.14 20.07
CA GLU A 13 13.83 10.24 19.16
C GLU A 13 13.19 9.70 17.87
N VAL A 14 11.88 9.49 17.92
CA VAL A 14 11.10 9.03 16.77
C VAL A 14 10.22 10.18 16.29
N SER A 15 10.43 10.62 15.05
CA SER A 15 9.63 11.68 14.41
C SER A 15 8.90 11.14 13.19
N TRP A 16 7.61 10.87 13.36
CA TRP A 16 6.76 10.41 12.27
C TRP A 16 6.16 11.60 11.51
N SER A 17 6.14 11.49 10.19
CA SER A 17 5.42 12.40 9.31
C SER A 17 4.28 11.67 8.62
N LYS A 18 3.12 12.32 8.51
CA LYS A 18 2.00 11.76 7.78
C LYS A 18 2.32 11.84 6.28
N PHE A 19 2.45 10.68 5.66
CA PHE A 19 2.81 10.58 4.25
C PHE A 19 1.56 10.58 3.36
N LEU A 20 0.61 9.68 3.64
CA LEU A 20 -0.58 9.49 2.81
C LEU A 20 -1.81 9.21 3.68
N ARG A 21 -2.97 9.72 3.25
CA ARG A 21 -4.28 9.38 3.80
C ARG A 21 -5.24 9.13 2.65
N PHE A 22 -5.88 7.96 2.62
CA PHE A 22 -6.86 7.62 1.59
C PHE A 22 -8.02 6.80 2.18
N THR A 23 -9.17 6.84 1.49
CA THR A 23 -10.38 6.11 1.88
C THR A 23 -10.39 4.71 1.26
N SER A 24 -10.82 3.71 2.04
CA SER A 24 -10.86 2.30 1.64
C SER A 24 -11.83 1.99 0.50
N SER A 25 -12.68 2.95 0.11
CA SER A 25 -13.58 2.84 -1.04
C SER A 25 -12.85 2.69 -2.37
N CYS A 26 -11.59 3.09 -2.47
CA CYS A 26 -10.76 2.91 -3.66
C CYS A 26 -10.11 1.53 -3.75
N THR A 27 -10.18 0.75 -2.67
CA THR A 27 -9.38 -0.46 -2.44
C THR A 27 -10.31 -1.54 -1.92
N GLY A 28 -11.24 -2.01 -2.75
CA GLY A 28 -12.09 -3.15 -2.38
C GLY A 28 -11.23 -4.30 -1.88
N ASP A 29 -11.56 -4.87 -0.73
CA ASP A 29 -10.85 -5.94 0.01
C ASP A 29 -9.44 -6.25 -0.49
N ILE A 30 -8.54 -5.26 -0.50
CA ILE A 30 -7.16 -5.50 -0.94
C ILE A 30 -6.53 -6.39 0.12
N LEU A 31 -6.35 -7.66 -0.21
CA LEU A 31 -5.57 -8.62 0.55
C LEU A 31 -4.10 -8.36 0.18
N ALA A 32 -3.62 -7.19 0.62
CA ALA A 32 -2.30 -6.69 0.28
C ALA A 32 -1.24 -7.68 0.81
N GLY A 33 -0.63 -8.45 -0.10
CA GLY A 33 0.49 -9.32 0.25
C GLY A 33 1.77 -8.52 0.50
N SER A 34 1.95 -7.42 -0.24
CA SER A 34 3.11 -6.53 -0.09
C SER A 34 2.80 -5.10 -0.55
N PHE A 35 3.64 -4.14 -0.12
CA PHE A 35 3.55 -2.75 -0.57
C PHE A 35 4.93 -2.09 -0.55
N PHE A 36 5.08 -0.98 -1.27
CA PHE A 36 6.21 -0.07 -1.14
C PHE A 36 5.78 1.38 -1.34
N VAL A 37 6.62 2.31 -0.88
CA VAL A 37 6.37 3.75 -0.91
C VAL A 37 7.40 4.43 -1.82
N ASP A 38 6.94 5.33 -2.68
CA ASP A 38 7.80 6.25 -3.43
C ASP A 38 7.61 7.65 -2.84
N GLU A 39 8.57 8.10 -2.03
CA GLU A 39 8.47 9.37 -1.31
C GLU A 39 8.55 10.59 -2.24
N GLU A 40 9.30 10.50 -3.34
CA GLU A 40 9.46 11.58 -4.32
C GLU A 40 8.15 11.80 -5.09
N LYS A 41 7.54 10.71 -5.57
CA LYS A 41 6.25 10.75 -6.28
C LYS A 41 5.05 10.88 -5.36
N ARG A 42 5.23 10.71 -4.05
CA ARG A 42 4.19 10.74 -3.02
C ARG A 42 3.07 9.72 -3.28
N VAL A 43 3.45 8.50 -3.69
CA VAL A 43 2.52 7.39 -3.96
C VAL A 43 2.90 6.14 -3.19
N VAL A 44 1.91 5.26 -3.03
CA VAL A 44 2.06 3.93 -2.47
C VAL A 44 1.62 2.92 -3.50
N VAL A 45 2.46 1.91 -3.72
CA VAL A 45 2.13 0.79 -4.60
C VAL A 45 1.77 -0.40 -3.72
N VAL A 46 0.56 -0.91 -3.89
CA VAL A 46 0.06 -2.06 -3.15
C VAL A 46 -0.08 -3.23 -4.11
N VAL A 47 0.54 -4.36 -3.79
CA VAL A 47 0.41 -5.58 -4.58
C VAL A 47 -0.60 -6.47 -3.89
N ASP A 48 -1.77 -6.58 -4.51
CA ASP A 48 -2.83 -7.47 -4.11
C ASP A 48 -2.51 -8.90 -4.51
N GLN A 49 -2.78 -9.81 -3.60
CA GLN A 49 -2.62 -11.23 -3.80
C GLN A 49 -3.99 -11.87 -3.67
N GLU A 50 -4.59 -12.26 -4.80
CA GLU A 50 -5.86 -12.98 -4.80
C GLU A 50 -5.69 -14.34 -4.10
N ASP A 51 -6.20 -14.46 -2.87
CA ASP A 51 -6.40 -15.74 -2.19
C ASP A 51 -7.65 -16.41 -2.76
N TYR A 52 -7.53 -17.05 -3.94
CA TYR A 52 -8.56 -17.98 -4.38
C TYR A 52 -8.54 -19.21 -3.48
N LYS A 53 -9.62 -19.39 -2.72
CA LYS A 53 -9.86 -20.57 -1.86
C LYS A 53 -10.04 -21.89 -2.62
N GLU A 54 -9.68 -21.97 -3.91
CA GLU A 54 -9.86 -23.18 -4.72
C GLU A 54 -8.51 -23.77 -5.17
N PRO A 55 -8.31 -25.09 -4.99
CA PRO A 55 -7.15 -25.74 -5.57
C PRO A 55 -7.35 -25.79 -7.08
N ILE A 56 -6.28 -25.62 -7.84
CA ILE A 56 -6.25 -25.69 -9.32
C ILE A 56 -6.55 -24.32 -9.99
N VAL A 57 -5.55 -23.44 -10.03
CA VAL A 57 -4.74 -23.11 -11.22
C VAL A 57 -3.65 -22.15 -10.71
N ASN A 58 -2.41 -22.29 -11.17
CA ASN A 58 -1.31 -21.31 -11.01
C ASN A 58 -1.68 -19.92 -11.56
N ARG A 59 -2.65 -19.22 -10.98
CA ARG A 59 -2.96 -17.82 -11.28
C ARG A 59 -2.39 -16.97 -10.16
N ARG A 60 -1.09 -16.69 -10.29
CA ARG A 60 -0.40 -15.64 -9.53
C ARG A 60 -0.77 -14.28 -10.11
N ASN A 61 -2.07 -13.97 -10.17
CA ASN A 61 -2.53 -12.67 -10.63
C ASN A 61 -2.20 -11.67 -9.54
N GLN A 62 -1.00 -11.11 -9.62
CA GLN A 62 -0.60 -10.00 -8.76
C GLN A 62 -1.07 -8.72 -9.44
N THR A 63 -2.01 -8.03 -8.80
CA THR A 63 -2.47 -6.72 -9.26
C THR A 63 -1.79 -5.66 -8.42
N ALA A 64 -1.05 -4.76 -9.06
CA ALA A 64 -0.45 -3.62 -8.38
C ALA A 64 -1.36 -2.40 -8.53
N TYR A 65 -1.64 -1.75 -7.42
CA TYR A 65 -2.45 -0.53 -7.34
C TYR A 65 -1.55 0.64 -6.95
N ILE A 66 -1.55 1.72 -7.73
CA ILE A 66 -0.85 2.96 -7.36
C ILE A 66 -1.85 3.91 -6.69
N ILE A 67 -1.54 4.32 -5.46
CA ILE A 67 -2.41 5.15 -4.63
C ILE A 67 -1.65 6.43 -4.27
N GLY A 68 -2.20 7.57 -4.67
CA GLY A 68 -1.70 8.90 -4.33
C GLY A 68 -2.64 9.64 -3.40
N GLN A 69 -2.33 10.91 -3.12
CA GLN A 69 -3.12 11.74 -2.21
C GLN A 69 -4.54 12.03 -2.73
N ASP A 70 -4.70 12.10 -4.06
CA ASP A 70 -5.98 12.31 -4.73
C ASP A 70 -6.75 11.00 -5.01
N GLY A 71 -6.25 9.85 -4.51
CA GLY A 71 -6.90 8.55 -4.66
C GLY A 71 -6.13 7.57 -5.55
N TYR A 72 -6.88 6.68 -6.21
CA TYR A 72 -6.36 5.57 -7.02
C TYR A 72 -5.96 6.02 -8.43
N PHE A 73 -4.75 5.62 -8.87
CA PHE A 73 -4.15 6.03 -10.13
C PHE A 73 -3.94 4.88 -11.15
N LYS A 74 -4.66 3.76 -11.00
CA LYS A 74 -4.54 2.52 -11.79
C LYS A 74 -3.49 1.54 -11.26
#